data_AF-A0A4Q5ZB88-F1
#
_entry.id   AF-A0A4Q5ZB88-F1
#
_cell.length_a   1.000
_cell.length_b   1.000
_cell.length_c   1.000
_cell.angle_alpha   90.00
_cell.angle_beta   90.00
_cell.angle_gamma   90.00
#
_symmetry.space_group_name_H-M   'P 1'
#
loop_
_entity.id
_entity.type
_entity.pdbx_description
1 polymer ?
#
loop_
_entity_poly.entity_id
_entity_poly.type
_entity_poly.pdbx_seq_one_letter_code
_entity_poly.pdbx_strand_id
1 'polypeptide(L)' 'MPKVKVPRKSTSVDMTAMCDVAFLLLSFFILTTSFKPDEALKVTTPKSVQTKPAEMKNVVLVTMDKEGKVYFS' A
#
# COMPACT_ATOMS: atom_id res chain seq x y z
N MET A 1 -37.64 -41.98 -26.29
CA MET A 1 -36.37 -41.83 -27.04
C MET A 1 -35.21 -41.82 -26.04
N PRO A 2 -34.17 -42.66 -26.20
CA PRO A 2 -33.04 -42.67 -25.28
C PRO A 2 -32.19 -41.41 -25.50
N LYS A 3 -31.92 -40.68 -24.43
CA LYS A 3 -31.11 -39.46 -24.43
C LYS A 3 -29.64 -39.85 -24.69
N VAL A 4 -29.14 -39.62 -25.91
CA VAL A 4 -27.75 -39.88 -26.27
C VAL A 4 -26.84 -39.10 -25.32
N LYS A 5 -26.01 -39.82 -24.56
CA LYS A 5 -25.11 -39.25 -23.55
C LYS A 5 -23.79 -38.89 -24.24
N VAL A 6 -23.56 -37.59 -24.46
CA VAL A 6 -22.35 -37.09 -25.12
C VAL A 6 -21.15 -37.30 -24.19
N PRO A 7 -20.07 -37.98 -24.63
CA PRO A 7 -18.88 -38.18 -23.80
C PRO A 7 -18.15 -36.84 -23.62
N ARG A 8 -17.98 -36.42 -22.36
CA ARG A 8 -17.20 -35.22 -22.01
C ARG A 8 -15.72 -35.60 -22.02
N LYS A 9 -14.97 -35.13 -23.03
CA LYS A 9 -13.51 -35.19 -23.00
C LYS A 9 -13.01 -34.03 -22.14
N SER A 10 -12.24 -34.35 -21.09
CA SER A 10 -11.49 -33.33 -20.35
C SER A 10 -10.36 -32.84 -21.23
N THR A 11 -10.32 -31.55 -21.56
CA THR A 11 -9.18 -30.94 -22.23
C THR A 11 -8.12 -30.63 -21.18
N SER A 12 -6.99 -31.35 -21.21
CA SER A 12 -5.81 -30.96 -20.43
C SER A 12 -5.31 -29.63 -20.99
N VAL A 13 -5.31 -28.58 -20.16
CA VAL A 13 -4.76 -27.29 -20.53
C VAL A 13 -3.27 -27.31 -20.21
N ASP A 14 -2.44 -27.04 -21.21
CA ASP A 14 -1.00 -26.90 -21.01
C ASP A 14 -0.71 -25.58 -20.25
N MET A 15 -0.13 -25.71 -19.07
CA MET A 15 0.19 -24.58 -18.18
C MET A 15 1.58 -23.99 -18.45
N THR A 16 2.37 -24.56 -19.35
CA THR A 16 3.76 -24.16 -19.60
C THR A 16 3.88 -22.69 -19.95
N ALA A 17 3.01 -22.18 -20.84
CA ALA A 17 3.01 -20.77 -21.22
C ALA A 17 2.55 -19.84 -20.07
N MET A 18 1.60 -20.28 -19.24
CA MET A 18 1.11 -19.47 -18.11
C MET A 18 2.15 -19.37 -16.99
N CYS A 19 2.90 -20.46 -16.75
CA CYS A 19 3.96 -20.51 -15.76
C CYS A 19 5.12 -19.57 -16.11
N ASP A 20 5.53 -19.53 -17.38
CA ASP A 20 6.61 -18.65 -17.86
C ASP A 20 6.26 -17.17 -17.67
N VAL A 21 5.05 -16.76 -18.10
CA VAL A 21 4.56 -15.39 -17.92
C VAL A 21 4.52 -15.00 -16.43
N ALA A 22 4.09 -15.90 -15.55
CA ALA A 22 4.06 -15.64 -14.11
C ALA A 22 5.48 -15.45 -13.53
N PHE A 23 6.45 -16.25 -13.98
CA PHE A 23 7.83 -16.14 -13.51
C PHE A 23 8.52 -14.85 -13.98
N LEU A 24 8.25 -14.43 -15.21
CA LEU A 24 8.73 -13.14 -15.75
C LEU A 24 8.18 -11.96 -14.94
N LEU A 25 6.87 -11.96 -14.63
CA LEU A 25 6.25 -10.90 -13.83
C LEU A 25 6.77 -10.87 -12.40
N LEU A 26 6.92 -12.03 -11.76
CA LEU A 26 7.48 -12.12 -10.41
C LEU A 26 8.90 -11.56 -10.36
N SER A 27 9.75 -11.96 -11.32
CA SER A 27 11.14 -11.48 -11.41
C SER A 27 11.19 -9.98 -11.67
N PHE A 28 10.34 -9.46 -12.56
CA PHE A 28 10.23 -8.03 -12.82
C PHE A 28 9.82 -7.24 -11.57
N PHE A 29 8.80 -7.69 -10.84
CA PHE A 29 8.37 -7.02 -9.62
C PHE A 29 9.43 -7.07 -8.53
N ILE A 30 10.09 -8.21 -8.32
CA ILE A 30 11.19 -8.31 -7.35
C ILE A 30 12.30 -7.30 -7.68
N LEU A 31 12.72 -7.19 -8.94
CA LEU A 31 13.79 -6.30 -9.35
C LEU A 31 13.41 -4.81 -9.33
N THR A 32 12.15 -4.47 -9.59
CA THR A 32 11.69 -3.08 -9.67
C THR A 32 11.13 -2.53 -8.36
N THR A 33 10.82 -3.38 -7.38
CA THR A 33 10.37 -2.92 -6.07
C THR A 33 11.45 -2.10 -5.38
N SER A 34 11.11 -0.87 -4.99
CA SER A 34 11.93 -0.04 -4.12
C SER A 34 11.42 -0.17 -2.69
N PHE A 35 12.32 -0.37 -1.73
CA PHE A 35 11.96 -0.25 -0.33
C PHE A 35 11.55 1.19 -0.03
N LYS A 36 10.48 1.37 0.74
CA LYS A 36 10.15 2.67 1.31
C LYS A 36 11.34 3.06 2.21
N PRO A 37 11.91 4.27 2.09
CA PRO A 37 12.93 4.71 3.02
C PRO A 37 12.37 4.64 4.44
N ASP A 38 13.17 4.14 5.39
CA ASP A 38 12.80 4.19 6.80
C ASP A 38 12.52 5.65 7.16
N GLU A 39 11.29 5.91 7.61
CA GLU A 39 10.94 7.22 8.15
C GLU A 39 11.80 7.43 9.40
N ALA A 40 12.79 8.33 9.32
CA ALA A 40 13.74 8.62 10.40
C ALA A 40 13.05 9.00 11.73
N LEU A 41 11.77 9.37 11.65
CA LEU A 41 10.92 9.66 12.79
C LEU A 41 9.63 8.85 12.64
N LYS A 42 9.45 7.86 13.51
CA LYS A 42 8.17 7.18 13.68
C LYS A 42 7.18 8.17 14.30
N VAL A 43 6.44 8.91 13.47
CA VAL A 43 5.41 9.84 13.94
C VAL A 43 4.22 9.02 14.43
N THR A 44 4.21 8.68 15.71
CA THR A 44 3.02 8.14 16.37
C THR A 44 2.02 9.28 16.51
N THR A 45 1.13 9.44 15.53
CA THR A 45 0.03 10.40 15.64
C THR A 45 -0.88 9.96 16.79
N PRO A 46 -1.03 10.77 17.85
CA PRO A 46 -1.97 10.44 18.92
C PRO A 46 -3.39 10.45 18.34
N LYS A 47 -4.22 9.50 18.75
CA LYS A 47 -5.66 9.49 18.44
C LYS A 47 -6.37 10.58 19.26
N SER A 48 -6.12 11.86 18.96
CA SER A 48 -6.78 12.96 19.65
C SER A 48 -8.05 13.36 18.90
N VAL A 49 -9.19 12.82 19.36
CA VAL A 49 -10.52 13.38 19.13
C VAL A 49 -10.94 14.06 20.42
N GLN A 50 -10.28 15.16 20.77
CA GLN A 50 -10.74 16.03 21.84
C GLN A 50 -11.15 17.38 21.27
N THR A 51 -12.46 17.61 21.27
CA THR A 51 -13.13 18.87 20.88
C THR A 51 -13.01 19.95 21.97
N LYS A 52 -12.30 19.66 23.06
CA LYS A 52 -12.07 20.63 24.15
C LYS A 52 -10.80 21.43 23.84
N PRO A 53 -10.83 22.76 23.89
CA PRO A 53 -9.62 23.56 23.78
C PRO A 53 -8.66 23.17 24.90
N ALA A 54 -7.42 22.84 24.52
CA ALA A 54 -6.35 22.59 25.49
C ALA A 54 -6.10 23.86 26.31
N GLU A 55 -5.83 23.71 27.61
CA GLU A 55 -5.48 24.83 28.47
C GLU A 55 -4.22 25.52 27.93
N MET A 56 -4.30 26.83 27.64
CA MET A 56 -3.19 27.64 27.10
C MET A 56 -2.16 27.97 28.18
N LYS A 57 -1.60 26.96 28.84
CA LYS A 57 -0.46 27.10 29.76
C LYS A 57 0.70 26.30 29.15
N ASN A 58 1.80 26.99 28.82
CA ASN A 58 2.99 26.43 28.17
C ASN A 58 2.76 25.90 26.74
N VAL A 59 2.03 26.65 25.91
CA VAL A 59 1.87 26.34 24.49
C VAL A 59 2.88 27.15 23.69
N VAL A 60 3.62 26.48 22.79
CA VAL A 60 4.48 27.14 21.78
C VAL A 60 3.73 27.12 20.46
N LEU A 61 3.48 28.28 19.88
CA LEU A 61 2.86 28.39 18.57
C LEU A 61 3.94 28.24 17.50
N VAL A 62 3.85 27.18 16.69
CA VAL A 62 4.73 26.97 15.54
C VAL A 62 3.98 27.33 14.26
N THR A 63 4.45 28.35 13.55
CA THR A 63 3.90 28.76 12.25
C THR A 63 4.92 28.50 11.14
N MET A 64 4.49 27.85 10.07
CA MET A 64 5.32 27.59 8.89
C MET A 64 4.79 28.37 7.69
N ASP A 65 5.66 29.14 7.05
CA ASP A 65 5.36 29.82 5.79
C ASP A 65 5.55 28.87 4.59
N LYS A 66 4.96 29.20 3.44
CA LYS A 66 5.06 28.43 2.20
C LYS A 66 6.49 28.28 1.68
N GLU A 67 7.37 29.18 2.09
CA GLU A 67 8.81 29.15 1.80
C GLU A 67 9.61 28.24 2.77
N GLY A 68 8.93 27.54 3.69
CA GLY A 68 9.57 26.63 4.65
C GLY A 68 10.22 27.32 5.85
N LYS A 69 10.00 28.62 6.03
CA LYS A 69 10.45 29.37 7.22
C LYS A 69 9.56 29.04 8.41
N VAL A 70 10.18 28.72 9.54
CA VAL A 70 9.49 28.33 10.78
C VAL A 70 9.64 29.44 11.82
N TYR A 71 8.51 29.88 12.37
CA TYR A 71 8.43 30.90 13.42
C TYR A 71 7.84 30.28 14.69
N PHE A 72 8.35 30.73 15.85
CA PHE A 72 7.95 30.26 17.16
C PHE A 72 7.56 31.46 18.03
N SER A 73 6.41 31.40 18.71
CA SER A 73 5.94 32.40 19.68
C SER A 73 5.31 31.75 20.90
#